data_AF-A0AAJ1QD42-F1
#
_entry.id   AF-A0AAJ1QD42-F1
#
_cell.length_a   1.000
_cell.length_b   1.000
_cell.length_c   1.000
_cell.angle_alpha   90.00
_cell.angle_beta   90.00
_cell.angle_gamma   90.00
#
_symmetry.space_group_name_H-M   'P 1'
#
loop_
_entity.id
_entity.type
_entity.pdbx_description
1 polymer ?
#
loop_
_entity_poly.entity_id
_entity_poly.type
_entity_poly.pdbx_seq_one_letter_code
_entity_poly.pdbx_strand_id
1 'polypeptide(L)' 'MNKNIVYGLIGFGYFLIGIFTWKYQFFIIKLDETKAMLLGILFIIYGAFRVYRGIKSYKNDQKN' A
#
# COMPACT_ATOMS: atom_id res chain seq x y z
N MET A 1 21.29 -3.37 2.39
CA MET A 1 19.86 -3.31 2.75
C MET A 1 19.10 -4.30 1.86
N ASN A 2 18.39 -5.27 2.44
CA ASN A 2 17.72 -6.31 1.66
C ASN A 2 16.60 -5.68 0.82
N LYS A 3 16.71 -5.74 -0.51
CA LYS A 3 15.79 -5.08 -1.46
C LYS A 3 14.33 -5.48 -1.22
N ASN A 4 14.10 -6.70 -0.74
CA ASN A 4 12.77 -7.24 -0.45
C ASN A 4 12.07 -6.53 0.72
N ILE A 5 12.83 -6.07 1.73
CA ILE A 5 12.31 -5.31 2.87
C ILE A 5 11.87 -3.91 2.43
N VAL A 6 12.64 -3.30 1.51
CA VAL A 6 12.34 -1.97 0.94
C VAL A 6 11.01 -2.00 0.18
N TYR A 7 10.77 -3.05 -0.63
CA TYR A 7 9.51 -3.19 -1.34
C TYR A 7 8.30 -3.41 -0.42
N GLY A 8 8.49 -4.09 0.72
CA GLY A 8 7.49 -4.22 1.77
C GLY A 8 7.16 -2.89 2.43
N LEU A 9 8.18 -2.10 2.80
CA LEU A 9 8.03 -0.77 3.39
C LEU A 9 7.31 0.21 2.45
N ILE A 10 7.65 0.18 1.16
CA ILE A 10 6.95 0.98 0.14
C ILE A 10 5.48 0.56 0.05
N GLY A 11 5.19 -0.75 0.08
CA GLY A 11 3.82 -1.27 0.10
C GLY A 11 3.01 -0.79 1.31
N PHE A 12 3.64 -0.74 2.48
CA PHE A 12 3.03 -0.18 3.68
C PHE A 12 2.75 1.32 3.55
N GLY A 13 3.63 2.07 2.88
CA GLY A 13 3.38 3.46 2.52
C GLY A 13 2.12 3.64 1.68
N TYR A 14 1.91 2.82 0.65
CA TYR A 14 0.67 2.85 -0.15
C TYR A 14 -0.58 2.54 0.67
N PHE A 15 -0.47 1.61 1.62
CA PHE A 15 -1.58 1.28 2.52
C PHE A 15 -1.97 2.46 3.41
N LEU A 16 -0.98 3.14 4.00
CA LEU A 16 -1.21 4.35 4.80
C LEU A 16 -1.82 5.49 3.97
N ILE A 17 -1.32 5.70 2.75
CA ILE A 17 -1.87 6.70 1.81
C ILE A 17 -3.35 6.41 1.54
N GLY A 18 -3.74 5.14 1.37
CA GLY A 18 -5.13 4.77 1.16
C GLY A 18 -6.03 5.10 2.35
N ILE A 19 -5.58 4.82 3.57
CA ILE A 19 -6.29 5.18 4.81
C ILE A 19 -6.44 6.70 4.93
N PHE A 20 -5.36 7.46 4.69
CA PHE A 20 -5.39 8.92 4.73
C PHE A 20 -6.33 9.49 3.66
N THR A 21 -6.28 8.95 2.45
CA THR A 21 -7.13 9.41 1.33
C THR A 21 -8.60 9.24 1.67
N TRP A 22 -8.99 8.12 2.27
CA TRP A 22 -10.36 7.88 2.67
C TRP A 22 -10.77 8.78 3.86
N LYS A 23 -9.95 8.85 4.92
CA LYS A 23 -10.29 9.57 6.14
C LYS A 23 -10.39 11.09 5.95
N TYR A 24 -9.50 11.66 5.14
CA TYR A 24 -9.43 13.11 4.94
C TYR A 24 -10.09 13.57 3.63
N GLN A 25 -10.64 12.63 2.84
CA GLN A 25 -11.18 12.90 1.51
C GLN A 25 -10.21 13.71 0.64
N PHE A 26 -8.92 13.47 0.84
CA PHE A 26 -7.85 14.30 0.31
C PHE A 26 -6.67 13.43 -0.06
N PHE A 27 -6.19 13.62 -1.29
CA PHE A 27 -4.96 12.99 -1.76
C PHE A 27 -3.99 14.10 -2.21
N ILE A 28 -4.02 14.45 -3.49
CA ILE A 28 -3.35 15.63 -4.06
C ILE A 28 -4.37 16.77 -4.24
N ILE A 29 -5.64 16.39 -4.41
CA ILE A 29 -6.79 17.29 -4.53
C ILE A 29 -7.86 16.85 -3.53
N LYS A 30 -8.79 17.76 -3.21
CA LYS A 30 -10.02 17.37 -2.52
C LYS A 30 -10.82 16.43 -3.40
N LEU A 31 -11.25 15.33 -2.81
CA LEU A 31 -12.05 14.31 -3.45
C LEU A 31 -13.45 14.35 -2.86
N ASP A 32 -14.44 14.11 -3.71
CA ASP A 32 -15.77 13.76 -3.25
C ASP A 32 -15.73 12.44 -2.47
N GLU A 33 -16.68 12.24 -1.55
CA GLU A 33 -16.73 11.09 -0.65
C GLU A 33 -16.63 9.75 -1.39
N THR A 34 -17.37 9.62 -2.49
CA THR A 34 -17.38 8.40 -3.31
C THR A 34 -16.01 8.15 -3.93
N LYS A 35 -15.38 9.22 -4.45
CA LYS A 35 -14.06 9.13 -5.10
C LYS A 35 -12.97 8.82 -4.08
N ALA A 36 -13.02 9.44 -2.90
CA ALA A 36 -12.10 9.21 -1.81
C ALA A 36 -12.18 7.77 -1.29
N MET A 37 -13.38 7.22 -1.16
CA MET A 37 -13.60 5.83 -0.76
C MET A 37 -13.02 4.86 -1.79
N LEU A 38 -13.32 5.05 -3.08
CA LEU A 38 -12.82 4.18 -4.15
C LEU A 38 -11.29 4.21 -4.25
N LEU A 39 -10.68 5.40 -4.24
CA LEU A 39 -9.23 5.55 -4.25
C LEU A 39 -8.57 4.98 -2.99
N GLY A 40 -9.17 5.24 -1.82
CA GLY A 40 -8.71 4.72 -0.54
C GLY A 40 -8.68 3.20 -0.54
N ILE A 41 -9.79 2.55 -0.91
CA ILE A 41 -9.88 1.08 -1.03
C ILE A 41 -8.86 0.55 -2.02
N LEU A 42 -8.70 1.19 -3.19
CA LEU A 42 -7.73 0.77 -4.20
C LEU A 42 -6.30 0.77 -3.64
N PHE A 43 -5.91 1.85 -2.96
CA PHE A 43 -4.58 1.97 -2.36
C PHE A 43 -4.37 1.00 -1.19
N ILE A 44 -5.39 0.77 -0.37
CA ILE A 44 -5.36 -0.21 0.73
C ILE A 44 -5.13 -1.61 0.17
N ILE A 45 -5.94 -2.04 -0.82
CA ILE A 45 -5.82 -3.37 -1.42
C ILE A 45 -4.46 -3.54 -2.11
N TYR A 46 -4.05 -2.55 -2.90
CA TYR A 46 -2.78 -2.60 -3.62
C TYR A 46 -1.56 -2.57 -2.67
N GLY A 47 -1.61 -1.75 -1.63
CA GLY A 47 -0.59 -1.69 -0.58
C GLY A 47 -0.45 -3.02 0.15
N ALA A 48 -1.57 -3.63 0.56
CA ALA A 48 -1.57 -4.95 1.17
C ALA A 48 -0.98 -6.03 0.25
N PHE A 49 -1.35 -6.01 -1.04
CA PHE A 49 -0.79 -6.94 -2.03
C PHE A 49 0.73 -6.78 -2.20
N ARG A 50 1.22 -5.53 -2.24
CA ARG A 50 2.67 -5.22 -2.31
C ARG A 50 3.43 -5.75 -1.09
N VAL A 51 2.88 -5.54 0.11
CA VAL A 51 3.46 -6.06 1.37
C VAL A 51 3.51 -7.59 1.34
N TYR A 52 2.40 -8.24 0.99
CA TYR A 52 2.33 -9.69 0.86
C TYR A 52 3.39 -10.23 -0.11
N ARG A 53 3.53 -9.60 -1.29
CA ARG A 53 4.52 -10.00 -2.29
C ARG A 53 5.96 -9.81 -1.79
N GLY A 54 6.24 -8.72 -1.06
CA GLY A 54 7.55 -8.47 -0.46
C GLY A 54 7.92 -9.55 0.57
N ILE A 55 6.98 -9.90 1.45
CA ILE A 55 7.16 -10.96 2.45
C ILE A 55 7.33 -12.33 1.77
N LYS A 56 6.50 -12.64 0.76
CA LYS A 56 6.59 -13.91 0.01
C LYS A 56 7.94 -14.05 -0.72
N SER A 57 8.42 -12.98 -1.34
CA SER A 57 9.71 -12.98 -2.06
C SER A 57 10.87 -13.17 -1.08
N TYR A 58 10.85 -12.49 0.07
CA TYR A 58 11.84 -12.69 1.13
C TYR A 58 11.87 -14.14 1.64
N LYS A 59 10.69 -14.76 1.84
CA LYS A 59 10.59 -16.14 2.33
C LYS A 59 11.09 -17.17 1.30
N ASN A 60 10.97 -16.89 0.01
CA ASN A 60 11.51 -17.73 -1.06
C ASN A 60 13.02 -17.57 -1.24
N ASP A 61 13.56 -16.35 -1.11
CA ASP A 61 15.01 -16.10 -1.16
C ASP A 61 15.79 -16.77 -0.02
N GLN A 62 15.14 -17.02 1.13
CA GLN A 62 15.73 -17.72 2.27
C GLN A 62 15.64 -19.25 2.16
N LYS A 63 14.95 -19.77 1.16
CA LYS A 63 14.69 -21.21 0.98
C LYS A 63 15.55 -21.85 -0.12
N ASN A 64 16.29 -21.03 -0.88
CA ASN A 64 17.39 -21.43 -1.78
C ASN A 64 18.73 -21.08 -1.11
#